data_AF-A0A2V8YG10-F1
#
_entry.id   AF-A0A2V8YG10-F1
#
_cell.length_a   1.000
_cell.length_b   1.000
_cell.length_c   1.000
_cell.angle_alpha   90.00
_cell.angle_beta   90.00
_cell.angle_gamma   90.00
#
_symmetry.space_group_name_H-M   'P 1'
#
loop_
_entity.id
_entity.type
_entity.pdbx_description
1 polymer ?
#
loop_
_entity_poly.entity_id
_entity_poly.type
_entity_poly.pdbx_seq_one_letter_code
_entity_poly.pdbx_strand_id
1 'polypeptide(L)'
;MKLSFEQALIEVWRQTLVENANSDELGTERFPVRRTPKRGLRQVDFVFEGNEIRGLEQNPQTKSRWAQVAQSGKKVMQFLSEGRYVANVVDGKVTFYGATRSWEPPSRSGWAEP
;
A
#
# COMPACT_ATOMS: atom_id res chain seq x y z
N MET A 1 -7.03 20.57 1.50
CA MET A 1 -6.76 19.94 0.19
C MET A 1 -7.02 18.46 0.36
N LYS A 2 -7.89 17.83 -0.44
CA LYS A 2 -8.16 16.39 -0.31
C LYS A 2 -6.99 15.64 -0.95
N LEU A 3 -6.30 14.80 -0.19
CA LEU A 3 -5.22 13.97 -0.71
C LEU A 3 -5.80 13.00 -1.75
N SER A 4 -5.22 12.87 -2.94
CA SER A 4 -5.68 11.88 -3.90
C SER A 4 -5.26 10.47 -3.45
N PHE A 5 -5.94 9.44 -3.96
CA PHE A 5 -5.57 8.06 -3.64
C PHE A 5 -4.12 7.76 -4.08
N GLU A 6 -3.75 8.18 -5.28
CA GLU A 6 -2.38 8.05 -5.79
C GLU A 6 -1.35 8.70 -4.85
N GLN A 7 -1.64 9.92 -4.38
CA GLN A 7 -0.77 10.63 -3.44
C GLN A 7 -0.69 9.90 -2.10
N ALA A 8 -1.79 9.35 -1.60
CA ALA A 8 -1.78 8.55 -0.37
C ALA A 8 -0.84 7.35 -0.49
N LEU A 9 -0.90 6.62 -1.60
CA LEU A 9 -0.02 5.47 -1.84
C LEU A 9 1.45 5.87 -1.93
N ILE A 10 1.74 7.01 -2.58
CA ILE A 10 3.11 7.54 -2.67
C ILE A 10 3.63 7.94 -1.28
N GLU A 11 2.82 8.64 -0.48
CA GLU A 11 3.23 9.06 0.87
C GLU A 11 3.47 7.87 1.79
N VAL A 12 2.60 6.88 1.78
CA VAL A 12 2.78 5.64 2.55
C VAL A 12 4.07 4.93 2.13
N TRP A 13 4.29 4.75 0.81
CA TRP A 13 5.52 4.12 0.31
C TRP A 13 6.78 4.88 0.73
N ARG A 14 6.75 6.22 0.62
CA ARG A 14 7.87 7.10 0.94
C ARG A 14 8.21 7.01 2.43
N GLN A 15 7.23 7.25 3.30
CA GLN A 15 7.42 7.22 4.75
C GLN A 15 7.86 5.82 5.22
N THR A 16 7.17 4.76 4.80
CA THR A 16 7.50 3.40 5.23
C THR A 16 8.84 2.90 4.68
N LEU A 17 9.14 3.03 3.39
CA LEU A 17 10.30 2.36 2.77
C LEU A 17 11.49 3.25 2.49
N VAL A 18 11.29 4.55 2.26
CA VAL A 18 12.36 5.51 1.94
C VAL A 18 12.84 6.19 3.22
N GLU A 19 11.92 6.71 4.02
CA GLU A 19 12.24 7.38 5.30
C GLU A 19 12.38 6.40 6.45
N ASN A 20 12.01 5.13 6.25
CA ASN A 20 12.11 4.07 7.25
C ASN A 20 11.31 4.40 8.54
N ALA A 21 10.22 5.16 8.41
CA ALA A 21 9.37 5.60 9.51
C ALA A 21 8.71 4.42 10.25
N ASN A 22 8.42 4.59 11.54
CA ASN A 22 7.71 3.58 12.33
C ASN A 22 6.19 3.81 12.35
N SER A 23 5.74 4.92 11.77
CA SER A 23 4.34 5.28 11.58
C SER A 23 4.23 6.17 10.35
N ASP A 24 3.21 5.94 9.54
CA ASP A 24 2.88 6.78 8.40
C ASP A 24 1.78 7.77 8.79
N GLU A 25 1.94 9.03 8.40
CA GLU A 25 0.95 10.08 8.57
C GLU A 25 0.19 10.31 7.28
N LEU A 26 -1.14 10.22 7.33
CA LEU A 26 -2.04 10.57 6.24
C LEU A 26 -3.08 11.57 6.74
N GLY A 27 -2.94 12.84 6.33
CA GLY A 27 -3.76 13.92 6.86
C GLY A 27 -3.51 14.11 8.37
N THR A 28 -4.54 13.92 9.19
CA THR A 28 -4.44 14.01 10.66
C THR A 28 -4.31 12.64 11.34
N GLU A 29 -4.34 11.56 10.56
CA GLU A 29 -4.30 10.20 11.07
C GLU A 29 -2.88 9.62 11.01
N ARG A 30 -2.56 8.75 11.97
CA ARG A 30 -1.27 8.05 12.06
C ARG A 30 -1.48 6.55 12.06
N PHE A 31 -0.75 5.84 11.21
CA PHE A 31 -0.86 4.41 11.02
C PHE A 31 0.47 3.74 11.38
N PRO A 32 0.52 2.80 12.34
CA PRO A 32 1.77 2.18 12.76
C PRO A 32 2.32 1.23 11.69
N VAL A 33 3.61 1.35 11.41
CA VAL A 33 4.34 0.42 10.55
C VAL A 33 4.78 -0.78 11.38
N ARG A 34 4.37 -1.97 10.95
CA ARG A 34 4.69 -3.25 11.56
C ARG A 34 5.64 -4.04 10.67
N ARG A 35 6.23 -5.09 11.23
CA ARG A 35 7.03 -6.05 10.46
C ARG A 35 6.32 -7.40 10.40
N THR A 36 6.36 -8.03 9.24
CA THR A 36 5.80 -9.38 9.05
C THR A 36 6.63 -10.40 9.86
N PRO A 37 6.00 -11.35 10.58
CA PRO A 37 6.73 -12.26 11.48
C PRO A 37 7.74 -13.17 10.78
N LYS A 38 7.43 -13.65 9.56
CA LYS A 38 8.25 -14.64 8.86
C LYS A 38 9.46 -14.07 8.14
N ARG A 39 9.38 -12.82 7.67
CA ARG A 39 10.37 -12.23 6.74
C ARG A 39 10.82 -10.83 7.14
N GLY A 40 10.22 -10.24 8.17
CA GLY A 40 10.57 -8.91 8.65
C GLY A 40 10.19 -7.77 7.70
N LEU A 41 9.41 -8.06 6.65
CA LEU A 41 8.95 -7.07 5.66
C LEU A 41 8.08 -6.01 6.34
N ARG A 42 8.25 -4.75 5.96
CA ARG A 42 7.41 -3.65 6.46
C ARG A 42 5.98 -3.78 5.94
N GLN A 43 5.02 -3.58 6.84
CA GLN A 43 3.59 -3.61 6.56
C GLN A 43 2.92 -2.45 7.29
N VAL A 44 1.98 -1.79 6.63
CA VAL A 44 1.12 -0.77 7.22
C VAL A 44 -0.31 -1.02 6.77
N ASP A 45 -1.23 -0.92 7.72
CA ASP A 45 -2.67 -1.02 7.47
C ASP A 45 -3.25 0.38 7.74
N PHE A 46 -3.85 1.00 6.73
CA PHE A 46 -4.40 2.35 6.81
C PHE A 46 -5.78 2.42 6.17
N VAL A 47 -6.53 3.47 6.52
CA VAL A 47 -7.87 3.72 5.95
C VAL A 47 -7.77 4.90 5.00
N PHE A 48 -8.32 4.76 3.80
CA PHE A 48 -8.45 5.85 2.84
C PHE A 48 -9.89 5.91 2.31
N GLU A 49 -10.56 7.04 2.54
CA GLU A 49 -11.96 7.26 2.16
C GLU A 49 -12.91 6.13 2.62
N GLY A 50 -12.67 5.59 3.82
CA GLY A 50 -13.49 4.52 4.41
C GLY A 50 -13.14 3.10 3.96
N ASN A 51 -12.06 2.92 3.19
CA ASN A 51 -11.58 1.61 2.71
C ASN A 51 -10.28 1.24 3.41
N GLU A 52 -10.19 0.00 3.88
CA GLU A 52 -8.98 -0.56 4.48
C GLU A 52 -7.98 -0.97 3.40
N ILE A 53 -6.79 -0.41 3.49
CA ILE A 53 -5.71 -0.63 2.54
C ILE A 53 -4.46 -1.08 3.28
N ARG A 54 -3.87 -2.17 2.80
CA ARG A 54 -2.62 -2.72 3.32
C ARG A 54 -1.48 -2.39 2.37
N GLY A 55 -0.53 -1.60 2.83
CA GLY A 55 0.79 -1.46 2.22
C GLY A 55 1.73 -2.56 2.70
N LEU A 56 2.34 -3.31 1.79
CA LEU A 56 3.26 -4.40 2.08
C LEU A 56 4.55 -4.24 1.27
N GLU A 57 5.69 -4.23 1.96
CA GLU A 57 7.00 -4.27 1.32
C GLU A 57 7.17 -5.52 0.47
N GLN A 58 7.65 -5.34 -0.76
CA GLN A 58 7.83 -6.43 -1.68
C GLN A 58 8.96 -7.36 -1.23
N ASN A 59 8.67 -8.66 -1.20
CA ASN A 59 9.69 -9.67 -0.94
C ASN A 59 10.56 -9.92 -2.19
N PRO A 60 11.87 -9.56 -2.16
CA PRO A 60 12.77 -9.80 -3.28
C PRO A 60 12.99 -11.30 -3.55
N GLN A 61 12.71 -12.19 -2.61
CA GLN A 61 12.91 -13.64 -2.79
C GLN A 61 11.79 -14.33 -3.60
N THR A 62 10.73 -13.61 -3.98
CA THR A 62 9.65 -14.18 -4.78
C THR A 62 9.97 -14.16 -6.29
N LYS A 63 9.21 -14.90 -7.10
CA LYS A 63 9.42 -14.97 -8.56
C LYS A 63 8.68 -13.90 -9.38
N SER A 64 8.16 -12.85 -8.74
CA SER A 64 7.37 -11.82 -9.43
C SER A 64 8.25 -10.78 -10.14
N ARG A 65 7.71 -10.10 -11.16
CA ARG A 65 8.39 -8.96 -11.82
C ARG A 65 8.85 -7.91 -10.80
N TRP A 66 8.02 -7.63 -9.80
CA TRP A 66 8.33 -6.66 -8.75
C TRP A 66 9.40 -7.15 -7.79
N ALA A 67 9.55 -8.45 -7.60
CA ALA A 67 10.66 -9.00 -6.83
C ALA A 67 12.00 -8.78 -7.52
N GLN A 68 12.07 -8.90 -8.85
CA GLN A 68 13.29 -8.56 -9.61
C GLN A 68 13.66 -7.08 -9.43
N VAL A 69 12.65 -6.21 -9.39
CA VAL A 69 12.83 -4.77 -9.11
C VAL A 69 13.31 -4.52 -7.68
N ALA A 70 12.76 -5.23 -6.70
CA ALA A 70 13.24 -5.15 -5.31
C ALA A 70 14.67 -5.72 -5.15
N GLN A 71 15.00 -6.79 -5.88
CA GLN A 71 16.34 -7.39 -5.90
C GLN A 71 17.40 -6.42 -6.44
N SER A 72 17.04 -5.52 -7.37
CA SER A 72 17.97 -4.48 -7.85
C SER A 72 18.14 -3.31 -6.86
N GLY A 73 17.61 -3.42 -5.65
CA GLY A 73 17.76 -2.44 -4.57
C GLY A 73 16.65 -1.40 -4.51
N LYS A 74 15.66 -1.44 -5.42
CA LYS A 74 14.56 -0.49 -5.40
C LYS A 74 13.58 -0.78 -4.28
N LYS A 75 13.02 0.28 -3.70
CA LYS A 75 11.94 0.19 -2.72
C LYS A 75 10.62 -0.05 -3.44
N VAL A 76 10.06 -1.22 -3.29
CA VAL A 76 8.77 -1.59 -3.90
C VAL A 76 7.77 -1.88 -2.79
N MET A 77 6.63 -1.21 -2.84
CA MET A 77 5.49 -1.51 -1.97
C MET A 77 4.29 -1.92 -2.81
N GLN A 78 3.62 -2.99 -2.36
CA GLN A 78 2.37 -3.45 -2.92
C GLN A 78 1.22 -3.04 -2.02
N PHE A 79 0.10 -2.67 -2.64
CA PHE A 79 -1.11 -2.25 -1.95
C PHE A 79 -2.22 -3.25 -2.21
N LEU A 80 -2.88 -3.66 -1.13
CA LEU A 80 -4.02 -4.57 -1.15
C LEU A 80 -5.23 -3.91 -0.51
N SER A 81 -6.41 -4.15 -1.09
CA SER A 81 -7.71 -3.80 -0.51
C SER A 81 -8.58 -5.05 -0.57
N GLU A 82 -9.24 -5.40 0.55
CA GLU A 82 -10.12 -6.59 0.63
C GLU A 82 -9.46 -7.89 0.10
N GLY A 83 -8.16 -8.05 0.35
CA GLY A 83 -7.38 -9.22 -0.10
C GLY A 83 -6.99 -9.21 -1.59
N ARG A 84 -7.30 -8.16 -2.34
CA ARG A 84 -6.93 -8.02 -3.76
C ARG A 84 -5.84 -6.97 -3.94
N TYR A 85 -4.88 -7.23 -4.83
CA TYR A 85 -3.86 -6.24 -5.20
C TYR A 85 -4.49 -5.11 -6.01
N VAL A 86 -4.32 -3.87 -5.56
CA VAL A 86 -4.90 -2.68 -6.20
C VAL A 86 -3.86 -1.80 -6.87
N ALA A 87 -2.63 -1.75 -6.35
CA ALA A 87 -1.56 -0.95 -6.92
C ALA A 87 -0.18 -1.36 -6.38
N ASN A 88 0.88 -1.00 -7.10
CA ASN A 88 2.25 -1.03 -6.62
C ASN A 88 2.91 0.34 -6.77
N VAL A 89 3.80 0.69 -5.85
CA VAL A 89 4.57 1.93 -5.90
C VAL A 89 6.06 1.63 -5.89
N VAL A 90 6.78 2.25 -6.84
CA VAL A 90 8.24 2.19 -6.98
C VAL A 90 8.76 3.54 -7.42
N ASP A 91 9.79 4.06 -6.75
CA ASP A 91 10.42 5.35 -7.07
C ASP A 91 9.39 6.50 -7.19
N GLY A 92 8.38 6.52 -6.32
CA GLY A 92 7.31 7.51 -6.32
C GLY A 92 6.30 7.37 -7.47
N LYS A 93 6.38 6.30 -8.27
CA LYS A 93 5.46 6.04 -9.39
C LYS A 93 4.48 4.93 -9.02
N VAL A 94 3.20 5.20 -9.22
CA VAL A 94 2.12 4.24 -8.96
C VAL A 94 1.79 3.45 -10.23
N THR A 95 1.66 2.13 -10.08
CA THR A 95 1.13 1.22 -11.09
C THR A 95 -0.13 0.57 -10.53
N PHE A 96 -1.29 1.03 -10.98
CA PHE A 96 -2.59 0.48 -10.60
C PHE A 96 -2.89 -0.86 -11.28
N TYR A 97 -3.64 -1.73 -10.61
CA TYR A 97 -4.11 -3.02 -11.11
C TYR A 97 -5.63 -3.00 -11.34
N GLY A 98 -6.07 -3.41 -12.53
CA GLY A 98 -7.50 -3.43 -12.91
C GLY A 98 -8.05 -2.05 -13.29
N ALA A 99 -9.37 -1.88 -13.23
CA ALA A 99 -10.08 -0.63 -13.53
C ALA A 99 -9.91 0.46 -12.43
N THR A 100 -8.99 0.28 -11.49
CA THR A 100 -8.72 1.15 -10.33
C THR A 100 -8.04 2.47 -10.68
N ARG A 101 -7.80 2.75 -11.98
CA ARG A 101 -7.23 4.01 -12.46
C ARG A 101 -8.13 5.21 -12.14
N SER A 102 -9.43 4.97 -12.00
CA SER A 102 -10.40 5.82 -11.33
C SER A 102 -10.75 5.09 -10.04
N TRP A 103 -10.09 5.39 -8.93
CA TRP A 103 -10.43 4.79 -7.64
C TRP A 103 -11.90 5.06 -7.33
N GLU A 104 -12.71 4.02 -7.43
CA GLU A 104 -14.08 3.94 -6.96
C GLU A 104 -14.04 2.85 -5.88
N PRO A 105 -14.41 3.16 -4.62
CA PRO A 105 -14.41 2.19 -3.54
C PRO A 105 -15.13 0.90 -3.95
N PRO A 106 -14.65 -0.31 -3.60
CA PRO A 106 -15.47 -1.51 -3.72
C PRO A 106 -16.79 -1.26 -2.98
N SER A 107 -17.92 -1.52 -3.65
CA SER A 107 -19.23 -1.31 -3.04
C SER A 107 -19.37 -2.22 -1.83
N ARG A 108 -19.77 -1.65 -0.67
CA ARG A 108 -20.08 -2.38 0.57
C ARG A 108 -21.28 -3.35 0.47
N SER A 109 -21.66 -3.77 -0.74
CA SER A 109 -22.82 -4.61 -1.03
C SER A 109 -22.56 -6.08 -0.65
N GLY A 110 -22.46 -6.35 0.66
CA GLY A 110 -22.27 -7.70 1.18
C GLY A 110 -22.52 -7.87 2.67
N TRP A 111 -22.57 -6.78 3.45
CA TRP A 111 -23.00 -6.82 4.84
C TRP A 111 -24.45 -6.39 4.93
N ALA A 112 -25.35 -7.38 4.96
CA ALA A 112 -26.68 -7.17 5.51
C ALA A 112 -26.51 -6.82 7.00
N GLU A 113 -26.83 -5.58 7.36
CA GLU A 113 -27.08 -5.22 8.76
C GLU A 113 -28.51 -5.69 9.14
N PRO A 114 -28.71 -6.14 10.40
CA PRO A 114 -29.95 -6.76 10.89
C PRO A 114 -31.15 -5.80 10.97
#